data_AF-A0A0U3ASQ1-F1
#
_entry.id   AF-A0A0U3ASQ1-F1
#
_cell.length_a   1.000
_cell.length_b   1.000
_cell.length_c   1.000
_cell.angle_alpha   90.00
_cell.angle_beta   90.00
_cell.angle_gamma   90.00
#
_symmetry.space_group_name_H-M   'P 1'
#
loop_
_entity.id
_entity.type
_entity.pdbx_description
1 polymer ?
#
loop_
_entity_poly.entity_id
_entity_poly.type
_entity_poly.pdbx_seq_one_letter_code
_entity_poly.pdbx_strand_id
1 'polypeptide(L)'
;MNGQTPTSKQVRKFVRSKQKHAENGNPQSSSLKLRDIIQIETLQLLSEDPHRFQASFAVYLNQLGEEASQKLKGSLIFDKGQQYIETIEIINTGTFSPVFSADISEFRLTLRFIKIDTVVLPERQELAMKGTFAFFTEIDEVSTDRFSDYRYTGSWHTGK
;
A
#
# COMPACT_ATOMS: atom_id res chain seq x y z
N MET A 1 12.30 1.94 15.27
CA MET A 1 12.44 0.51 15.66
C MET A 1 13.93 0.21 15.88
N ASN A 2 14.33 -0.35 17.03
CA ASN A 2 15.72 -0.38 17.52
C ASN A 2 16.60 -1.54 17.00
N GLY A 3 16.40 -2.02 15.77
CA GLY A 3 17.35 -2.95 15.12
C GLY A 3 17.58 -4.32 15.78
N GLN A 4 16.70 -4.78 16.68
CA GLN A 4 16.81 -6.08 17.34
C GLN A 4 15.99 -7.16 16.62
N THR A 5 16.56 -8.36 16.46
CA THR A 5 15.87 -9.53 15.91
C THR A 5 14.70 -9.90 16.83
N PRO A 6 13.45 -9.99 16.32
CA PRO A 6 12.28 -10.29 17.14
C PRO A 6 12.44 -11.63 17.88
N THR A 7 12.06 -11.65 19.15
CA THR A 7 12.03 -12.88 19.95
C THR A 7 10.96 -13.85 19.41
N SER A 8 11.14 -15.15 19.63
CA SER A 8 10.16 -16.18 19.25
C SER A 8 8.75 -15.91 19.83
N LYS A 9 8.67 -15.28 21.00
CA LYS A 9 7.41 -14.85 21.62
C LYS A 9 6.77 -13.67 20.88
N GLN A 10 7.56 -12.70 20.41
CA GLN A 10 7.06 -11.59 19.58
C GLN A 10 6.59 -12.09 18.22
N VAL A 11 7.34 -13.00 17.58
CA VAL A 11 6.93 -13.62 16.31
C VAL A 11 5.61 -14.38 16.48
N ARG A 12 5.48 -15.23 17.50
CA ARG A 12 4.22 -15.95 17.78
C ARG A 12 3.07 -15.01 18.09
N LYS A 13 3.32 -13.91 18.83
CA LYS A 13 2.31 -12.90 19.13
C LYS A 13 1.85 -12.18 17.85
N PHE A 14 2.76 -11.85 16.94
CA PHE A 14 2.48 -11.23 15.64
C PHE A 14 1.70 -12.16 14.71
N VAL A 15 2.12 -13.44 14.61
CA VAL A 15 1.40 -14.45 13.81
C VAL A 15 -0.01 -14.67 14.36
N ARG A 16 -0.15 -14.80 15.69
CA ARG A 16 -1.45 -14.99 16.34
C ARG A 16 -2.34 -13.76 16.23
N SER A 17 -1.79 -12.54 16.27
CA SER A 17 -2.57 -11.32 16.03
C SER A 17 -3.02 -11.27 14.56
N LYS A 18 -2.14 -11.54 13.59
CA LYS A 18 -2.50 -11.60 12.16
C LYS A 18 -3.60 -12.63 11.88
N GLN A 19 -3.52 -13.83 12.47
CA GLN A 19 -4.55 -14.86 12.35
C GLN A 19 -5.89 -14.42 12.96
N LYS A 20 -5.87 -13.83 14.17
CA LYS A 20 -7.10 -13.28 14.79
C LYS A 20 -7.71 -12.13 14.00
N HIS A 21 -6.90 -11.29 13.36
CA HIS A 21 -7.39 -10.23 12.49
C HIS A 21 -8.00 -10.77 11.19
N ALA A 22 -7.49 -11.89 10.67
CA ALA A 22 -8.07 -12.59 9.52
C ALA A 22 -9.40 -13.30 9.85
N GLU A 23 -9.56 -13.84 11.07
CA GLU A 23 -10.77 -14.57 11.50
C GLU A 23 -11.91 -13.63 11.94
N ASN A 24 -11.61 -12.48 12.55
CA ASN A 24 -12.61 -11.59 13.15
C ASN A 24 -13.16 -10.50 12.21
N GLY A 25 -12.90 -10.57 10.89
CA GLY A 25 -13.54 -9.68 9.90
C GLY A 25 -13.39 -8.18 10.16
N ASN A 26 -12.39 -7.75 10.93
CA ASN A 26 -12.18 -6.34 11.22
C ASN A 26 -11.53 -5.68 9.98
N PRO A 27 -12.14 -4.67 9.34
CA PRO A 27 -11.74 -4.19 8.01
C PRO A 27 -10.29 -3.69 7.89
N GLN A 28 -9.66 -3.33 9.01
CA GLN A 28 -8.30 -2.76 9.06
C GLN A 28 -7.16 -3.70 8.64
N SER A 29 -7.40 -5.00 8.46
CA SER A 29 -6.37 -5.92 7.94
C SER A 29 -6.82 -6.74 6.73
N SER A 30 -7.85 -6.29 6.01
CA SER A 30 -8.08 -6.84 4.68
C SER A 30 -6.86 -6.48 3.81
N SER A 31 -6.18 -7.49 3.27
CA SER A 31 -5.07 -7.26 2.34
C SER A 31 -5.62 -6.49 1.16
N LEU A 32 -5.44 -5.17 1.17
CA LEU A 32 -5.75 -4.28 0.07
C LEU A 32 -5.10 -4.86 -1.18
N LYS A 33 -5.88 -5.43 -2.09
CA LYS A 33 -5.35 -5.89 -3.36
C LYS A 33 -5.16 -4.64 -4.20
N LEU A 34 -3.97 -4.44 -4.77
CA LEU A 34 -3.68 -3.28 -5.62
C LEU A 34 -4.71 -3.11 -6.75
N ARG A 35 -5.24 -4.22 -7.28
CA ARG A 35 -6.30 -4.22 -8.30
C ARG A 35 -7.62 -3.57 -7.85
N ASP A 36 -7.89 -3.55 -6.54
CA ASP A 36 -9.08 -2.95 -5.98
C ASP A 36 -8.91 -1.43 -5.82
N ILE A 37 -7.65 -0.96 -5.80
CA ILE A 37 -7.26 0.44 -5.64
C ILE A 37 -7.14 1.14 -7.00
N ILE A 38 -6.53 0.48 -7.98
CA ILE A 38 -6.22 1.04 -9.30
C ILE A 38 -7.39 0.81 -10.24
N GLN A 39 -8.09 1.88 -10.63
CA GLN A 39 -9.09 1.79 -11.70
C GLN A 39 -8.39 1.80 -13.07
N ILE A 40 -8.08 0.61 -13.59
CA ILE A 40 -7.27 0.43 -14.82
C ILE A 40 -7.84 1.21 -16.02
N GLU A 41 -9.17 1.25 -16.17
CA GLU A 41 -9.86 1.96 -17.26
C GLU A 41 -9.67 3.49 -17.23
N THR A 42 -9.14 4.02 -16.12
CA THR A 42 -8.90 5.47 -15.94
C THR A 42 -7.44 5.85 -16.11
N LEU A 43 -6.59 4.91 -16.56
CA LEU A 43 -5.18 5.17 -16.77
C LEU A 43 -4.97 6.26 -17.81
N GLN A 44 -4.21 7.28 -17.43
CA GLN A 44 -3.81 8.37 -18.31
C GLN A 44 -2.29 8.50 -18.26
N LEU A 45 -1.65 8.39 -19.42
CA LEU A 45 -0.20 8.59 -19.55
C LEU A 45 0.15 10.04 -19.16
N LEU A 46 1.09 10.21 -18.24
CA LEU A 46 1.60 11.52 -17.82
C LEU A 46 2.91 11.85 -18.52
N SER A 47 3.81 10.88 -18.57
CA SER A 47 5.14 11.02 -19.18
C SER A 47 5.69 9.64 -19.57
N GLU A 48 6.60 9.63 -20.53
CA GLU A 48 7.29 8.42 -20.97
C GLU A 48 8.71 8.75 -21.41
N ASP A 49 9.63 7.87 -21.08
CA ASP A 49 11.00 7.84 -21.58
C ASP A 49 11.34 6.40 -22.09
N PRO A 50 12.55 6.16 -22.63
CA PRO A 50 12.92 4.83 -23.12
C PRO A 50 12.85 3.70 -22.07
N HIS A 51 13.06 4.02 -20.80
CA HIS A 51 13.15 3.06 -19.70
C HIS A 51 11.88 2.99 -18.85
N ARG A 52 11.13 4.10 -18.72
CA ARG A 52 9.97 4.19 -17.83
C ARG A 52 8.81 4.93 -18.45
N PHE A 53 7.61 4.64 -17.96
CA PHE A 53 6.47 5.53 -18.13
C PHE A 53 5.80 5.81 -16.80
N GLN A 54 5.21 7.00 -16.70
CA GLN A 54 4.38 7.40 -15.57
C GLN A 54 2.93 7.55 -16.06
N ALA A 55 1.99 6.99 -15.31
CA ALA A 55 0.56 7.13 -15.58
C ALA A 55 -0.19 7.50 -14.31
N SER A 56 -1.26 8.29 -14.43
CA SER A 56 -2.22 8.52 -13.35
C SER A 56 -3.45 7.63 -13.49
N PHE A 57 -4.14 7.38 -12.39
CA PHE A 57 -5.40 6.65 -12.33
C PHE A 57 -6.30 7.20 -11.22
N ALA A 58 -7.61 6.98 -11.37
CA ALA A 58 -8.58 7.19 -10.31
C ALA A 58 -8.46 6.09 -9.25
N VAL A 59 -8.60 6.49 -7.99
CA VAL A 59 -8.44 5.59 -6.85
C VAL A 59 -9.80 5.21 -6.31
N TYR A 60 -10.02 3.91 -6.12
CA TYR A 60 -11.17 3.43 -5.34
C TYR A 60 -10.68 2.80 -4.05
N LEU A 61 -11.00 3.40 -2.91
CA LEU A 61 -10.65 2.88 -1.59
C LEU A 61 -11.92 2.83 -0.75
N ASN A 62 -12.66 1.74 -0.91
CA ASN A 62 -13.86 1.43 -0.13
C ASN A 62 -13.63 1.53 1.40
N GLN A 63 -12.42 1.21 1.88
CA GLN A 63 -12.05 1.34 3.30
C GLN A 63 -12.02 2.79 3.82
N LEU A 64 -11.92 3.78 2.92
CA LEU A 64 -11.89 5.22 3.25
C LEU A 64 -13.22 5.91 2.93
N GLY A 65 -14.27 5.16 2.59
CA GLY A 65 -15.57 5.71 2.23
C GLY A 65 -15.65 6.25 0.79
N GLU A 66 -16.88 6.45 0.30
CA GLU A 66 -17.13 6.90 -1.08
C GLU A 66 -16.57 8.30 -1.34
N GLU A 67 -16.64 9.20 -0.35
CA GLU A 67 -16.14 10.57 -0.46
C GLU A 67 -14.62 10.61 -0.71
N ALA A 68 -13.86 9.70 -0.09
CA ALA A 68 -12.42 9.61 -0.29
C ALA A 68 -12.06 9.25 -1.73
N SER A 69 -12.84 8.38 -2.38
CA SER A 69 -12.55 7.92 -3.74
C SER A 69 -12.60 9.06 -4.79
N GLN A 70 -13.37 10.12 -4.52
CA GLN A 70 -13.41 11.31 -5.39
C GLN A 70 -12.29 12.31 -5.11
N LYS A 71 -11.66 12.20 -3.94
CA LYS A 71 -10.64 13.13 -3.44
C LYS A 71 -9.25 12.51 -3.38
N LEU A 72 -9.07 11.35 -4.02
CA LEU A 72 -7.80 10.65 -4.12
C LEU A 72 -7.41 10.51 -5.59
N LYS A 73 -6.11 10.69 -5.86
CA LYS A 73 -5.51 10.47 -7.16
C LYS A 73 -4.31 9.56 -7.03
N GLY A 74 -4.23 8.59 -7.92
CA GLY A 74 -3.14 7.64 -8.01
C GLY A 74 -2.20 7.98 -9.15
N SER A 75 -0.93 7.63 -9.00
CA SER A 75 0.02 7.53 -10.09
C SER A 75 0.90 6.30 -9.93
N LEU A 76 1.40 5.77 -11.04
CA LEU A 76 2.34 4.67 -11.06
C LEU A 76 3.54 5.01 -11.94
N ILE A 77 4.68 4.40 -11.61
CA ILE A 77 5.88 4.37 -12.45
C ILE A 77 6.08 2.91 -12.87
N PHE A 78 6.17 2.69 -14.17
CA PHE A 78 6.38 1.38 -14.76
C PHE A 78 7.77 1.30 -15.40
N ASP A 79 8.53 0.25 -15.07
CA ASP A 79 9.79 -0.10 -15.72
C ASP A 79 9.51 -0.92 -16.99
N LYS A 80 9.88 -0.36 -18.15
CA LYS A 80 9.67 -0.97 -19.46
C LYS A 80 10.63 -2.15 -19.72
N GLY A 81 11.85 -2.09 -19.19
CA GLY A 81 12.87 -3.12 -19.41
C GLY A 81 12.59 -4.38 -18.61
N GLN A 82 12.19 -4.22 -17.35
CA GLN A 82 11.85 -5.31 -16.44
C GLN A 82 10.36 -5.67 -16.45
N GLN A 83 9.52 -4.86 -17.10
CA GLN A 83 8.08 -5.06 -17.28
C GLN A 83 7.32 -5.21 -15.95
N TYR A 84 7.50 -4.26 -15.04
CA TYR A 84 6.76 -4.23 -13.78
C TYR A 84 6.52 -2.80 -13.29
N ILE A 85 5.53 -2.65 -12.40
CA ILE A 85 5.30 -1.38 -11.69
C ILE A 85 6.34 -1.27 -10.59
N GLU A 86 7.21 -0.27 -10.67
CA GLU A 86 8.21 0.02 -9.63
C GLU A 86 7.58 0.70 -8.43
N THR A 87 6.69 1.66 -8.68
CA THR A 87 6.12 2.53 -7.65
C THR A 87 4.65 2.81 -7.93
N ILE A 88 3.85 2.84 -6.87
CA ILE A 88 2.51 3.39 -6.85
C ILE A 88 2.49 4.50 -5.79
N GLU A 89 1.96 5.66 -6.15
CA GLU A 89 1.72 6.76 -5.22
C GLU A 89 0.23 7.14 -5.24
N ILE A 90 -0.35 7.35 -4.07
CA ILE A 90 -1.71 7.85 -3.90
C ILE A 90 -1.65 9.09 -3.02
N ILE A 91 -2.24 10.16 -3.50
CA ILE A 91 -2.35 11.42 -2.76
C ILE A 91 -3.80 11.87 -2.71
N ASN A 92 -4.15 12.67 -1.70
CA ASN A 92 -5.40 13.40 -1.73
C ASN A 92 -5.30 14.67 -2.59
N THR A 93 -6.38 14.99 -3.28
CA THR A 93 -6.55 16.23 -4.06
C THR A 93 -7.39 17.26 -3.32
N GLY A 94 -7.96 16.89 -2.16
CA GLY A 94 -8.68 17.75 -1.25
C GLY A 94 -8.91 17.07 0.09
N THR A 95 -9.38 17.82 1.09
CA THR A 95 -9.70 17.28 2.42
C THR A 95 -10.85 16.29 2.33
N PHE A 96 -10.71 15.10 2.92
CA PHE A 96 -11.75 14.07 2.95
C PHE A 96 -11.87 13.44 4.33
N SER A 97 -13.02 12.85 4.62
CA SER A 97 -13.30 12.26 5.93
C SER A 97 -13.52 10.75 5.79
N PRO A 98 -12.53 9.90 6.11
CA PRO A 98 -12.67 8.44 5.95
C PRO A 98 -13.68 7.85 6.92
N VAL A 99 -13.90 8.52 8.05
CA VAL A 99 -14.94 8.26 9.03
C VAL A 99 -15.52 9.60 9.48
N PHE A 100 -16.75 9.62 9.98
CA PHE A 100 -17.45 10.84 10.40
C PHE A 100 -16.70 11.68 11.47
N SER A 101 -15.73 11.08 12.17
CA SER A 101 -14.98 11.72 13.24
C SER A 101 -13.54 12.10 12.85
N ALA A 102 -13.16 12.03 11.58
CA ALA A 102 -11.81 12.38 11.15
C ALA A 102 -11.83 13.17 9.84
N ASP A 103 -11.05 14.25 9.78
CA ASP A 103 -10.78 15.02 8.57
C ASP A 103 -9.31 14.86 8.20
N ILE A 104 -9.05 14.42 6.97
CA ILE A 104 -7.69 14.20 6.45
C ILE A 104 -7.36 15.30 5.45
N SER A 105 -6.43 16.18 5.83
CA SER A 105 -6.00 17.32 5.01
C SER A 105 -4.82 16.96 4.10
N GLU A 106 -3.94 16.08 4.56
CA GLU A 106 -2.82 15.55 3.76
C GLU A 106 -2.82 14.02 3.85
N PHE A 107 -2.71 13.37 2.69
CA PHE A 107 -2.56 11.93 2.58
C PHE A 107 -1.57 11.64 1.47
N ARG A 108 -0.57 10.81 1.76
CA ARG A 108 0.35 10.23 0.80
C ARG A 108 0.64 8.79 1.18
N LEU A 109 0.30 7.86 0.30
CA LEU A 109 0.71 6.47 0.39
C LEU A 109 1.62 6.14 -0.79
N THR A 110 2.84 5.70 -0.51
CA THR A 110 3.80 5.27 -1.52
C THR A 110 4.12 3.79 -1.32
N LEU A 111 3.90 2.99 -2.36
CA LEU A 111 4.23 1.57 -2.41
C LEU A 111 5.33 1.39 -3.44
N ARG A 112 6.44 0.77 -3.02
CA ARG A 112 7.55 0.41 -3.91
C ARG A 112 7.64 -1.09 -4.03
N PHE A 113 8.00 -1.56 -5.21
CA PHE A 113 8.16 -2.96 -5.52
C PHE A 113 9.55 -3.23 -6.06
N ILE A 114 10.02 -4.45 -5.82
CA ILE A 114 11.22 -5.01 -6.42
C ILE A 114 10.84 -6.26 -7.19
N LYS A 115 11.57 -6.52 -8.27
CA LYS A 115 11.47 -7.77 -9.01
C LYS A 115 12.67 -8.65 -8.67
N ILE A 116 12.42 -9.82 -8.07
CA ILE A 116 13.44 -10.85 -7.84
C ILE A 116 13.10 -12.00 -8.78
N ASP A 117 14.00 -12.29 -9.71
CA ASP A 117 13.79 -13.21 -10.83
C ASP A 117 12.54 -12.83 -11.65
N THR A 118 11.47 -13.60 -11.50
CA THR A 118 10.20 -13.41 -12.22
C THR A 118 9.07 -12.87 -11.32
N VAL A 119 9.34 -12.70 -10.02
CA VAL A 119 8.33 -12.36 -9.03
C VAL A 119 8.46 -10.90 -8.60
N VAL A 120 7.35 -10.17 -8.66
CA VAL A 120 7.25 -8.81 -8.14
C VAL A 120 6.82 -8.86 -6.68
N LEU A 121 7.60 -8.23 -5.81
CA LEU A 121 7.45 -8.29 -4.36
C LEU A 121 7.43 -6.86 -3.80
N PRO A 122 6.69 -6.59 -2.71
CA PRO A 122 6.79 -5.32 -2.01
C PRO A 122 8.24 -5.05 -1.55
N GLU A 123 8.71 -3.83 -1.63
CA GLU A 123 10.01 -3.44 -1.09
C GLU A 123 9.80 -2.54 0.13
N ARG A 124 8.92 -1.55 -0.05
CA ARG A 124 8.70 -0.50 0.93
C ARG A 124 7.28 0.02 0.82
N GLN A 125 6.71 0.37 1.97
CA GLN A 125 5.50 1.15 2.07
C GLN A 125 5.79 2.37 2.93
N GLU A 126 5.33 3.54 2.49
CA GLU A 126 5.44 4.80 3.21
C GLU A 126 4.08 5.45 3.28
N LEU A 127 3.69 5.89 4.48
CA LEU A 127 2.47 6.64 4.72
C LEU A 127 2.84 7.96 5.37
N ALA A 128 2.32 9.06 4.83
CA ALA A 128 2.27 10.35 5.50
C ALA A 128 0.82 10.82 5.52
N MET A 129 0.31 11.18 6.69
CA MET A 129 -1.06 11.60 6.89
C MET A 129 -1.13 12.74 7.89
N LYS A 130 -1.82 13.81 7.53
CA LYS A 130 -2.21 14.88 8.45
C LYS A 130 -3.70 15.10 8.46
N GLY A 131 -4.21 15.50 9.61
CA GLY A 131 -5.64 15.71 9.78
C GLY A 131 -6.04 16.03 11.19
N THR A 132 -7.31 15.82 11.49
CA THR A 132 -7.87 16.04 12.82
C THR A 132 -8.88 14.95 13.13
N PHE A 133 -8.84 14.43 14.34
CA PHE A 133 -9.83 13.53 14.91
C PHE A 133 -10.68 14.28 15.94
N ALA A 134 -11.99 14.09 15.87
CA ALA A 134 -12.99 14.68 16.76
C ALA A 134 -12.85 16.22 16.92
N PHE A 135 -12.42 16.94 15.88
CA PHE A 135 -12.20 18.41 15.85
C PHE A 135 -11.02 18.96 16.68
N PHE A 136 -10.47 18.22 17.65
CA PHE A 136 -9.45 18.76 18.57
C PHE A 136 -8.16 17.93 18.64
N THR A 137 -8.13 16.70 18.14
CA THR A 137 -6.93 15.86 18.16
C THR A 137 -6.23 15.95 16.81
N GLU A 138 -5.02 16.50 16.77
CA GLU A 138 -4.22 16.49 15.54
C GLU A 138 -3.80 15.07 15.17
N ILE A 139 -3.92 14.76 13.88
CA ILE A 139 -3.32 13.58 13.26
C ILE A 139 -2.07 14.07 12.56
N ASP A 140 -0.92 13.53 12.94
CA ASP A 140 0.35 13.66 12.23
C ASP A 140 1.03 12.29 12.26
N GLU A 141 0.76 11.49 11.24
CA GLU A 141 1.27 10.13 11.12
C GLU A 141 2.28 10.07 9.97
N VAL A 142 3.48 9.63 10.31
CA VAL A 142 4.49 9.22 9.32
C VAL A 142 4.91 7.80 9.66
N SER A 143 4.71 6.87 8.74
CA SER A 143 5.12 5.48 8.90
C SER A 143 5.88 4.97 7.69
N THR A 144 6.77 4.00 7.94
CA THR A 144 7.56 3.35 6.90
C THR A 144 7.75 1.89 7.26
N ASP A 145 7.24 1.02 6.39
CA ASP A 145 7.49 -0.41 6.43
C ASP A 145 8.50 -0.79 5.34
N ARG A 146 9.42 -1.68 5.68
CA ARG A 146 10.41 -2.26 4.74
C ARG A 146 10.29 -3.77 4.76
N PHE A 147 10.30 -4.37 3.58
CA PHE A 147 10.21 -5.80 3.40
C PHE A 147 11.52 -6.33 2.82
N SER A 148 12.06 -7.37 3.45
CA SER A 148 13.34 -7.97 3.09
C SER A 148 13.31 -9.48 3.35
N ASP A 149 14.42 -10.16 3.04
CA ASP A 149 14.65 -11.56 3.37
C ASP A 149 13.60 -12.52 2.78
N TYR A 150 13.19 -12.23 1.54
CA TYR A 150 12.27 -13.06 0.78
C TYR A 150 12.82 -14.48 0.60
N ARG A 151 12.00 -15.47 0.95
CA ARG A 151 12.31 -16.89 0.79
C ARG A 151 11.26 -17.56 -0.06
N TYR A 152 11.71 -18.22 -1.12
CA TYR A 152 10.87 -19.12 -1.89
C TYR A 152 10.53 -20.37 -1.06
N THR A 153 9.24 -20.70 -0.95
CA THR A 153 8.75 -21.84 -0.14
C THR A 153 8.14 -22.97 -0.99
N GLY A 154 8.27 -22.92 -2.31
CA GLY A 154 7.75 -23.98 -3.19
C GLY A 154 8.57 -25.27 -3.10
N SER A 155 7.88 -26.42 -3.17
CA SER A 155 8.51 -27.74 -3.23
C SER A 155 8.70 -28.18 -4.69
N TRP A 156 9.94 -28.51 -5.06
CA TRP A 156 10.22 -29.18 -6.33
C TRP A 156 9.54 -30.55 -6.32
N HIS A 157 8.48 -30.73 -7.10
CA HIS A 157 8.00 -32.06 -7.44
C HIS A 157 8.91 -32.59 -8.55
N THR A 158 9.94 -33.32 -8.18
CA THR A 158 10.65 -34.20 -9.10
C THR A 158 9.67 -35.28 -9.52
N GLY A 159 9.10 -35.12 -10.71
CA GLY A 159 8.40 -36.20 -11.40
C GLY A 159 9.33 -37.40 -11.54
N LYS A 160 8.89 -38.54 -11.02
CA LYS A 160 9.47 -39.85 -11.34
C LYS A 160 9.03 -40.27 -12.73
#